data_AF-A0A9E8MXA2-F1
#
_entry.id   AF-A0A9E8MXA2-F1
#
_cell.length_a   1.000
_cell.length_b   1.000
_cell.length_c   1.000
_cell.angle_alpha   90.00
_cell.angle_beta   90.00
_cell.angle_gamma   90.00
#
_symmetry.space_group_name_H-M   'P 1'
#
loop_
_entity.id
_entity.type
_entity.pdbx_description
1 polymer ?
#
loop_
_entity_poly.entity_id
_entity_poly.type
_entity_poly.pdbx_seq_one_letter_code
_entity_poly.pdbx_strand_id
1 'polypeptide(L)'
;MEIHPFDFNKTDTEEYKGIVALGKELMEELGIQNFARFIMEYQYRVGIWSSFIILEYGRPDRNEILKISGTETILASCLGKIEQNEIDELPNEIIENKKSWIRKINTCYNTV
;
A
#
# COMPACT_ATOMS: atom_id res chain seq x y z
N MET A 1 19.44 -4.20 -3.60
CA MET A 1 18.71 -3.22 -2.79
C MET A 1 17.27 -3.35 -3.20
N GLU A 2 16.39 -3.75 -2.29
CA GLU A 2 14.95 -3.66 -2.55
C GLU A 2 14.50 -2.27 -2.12
N ILE A 3 13.84 -1.51 -3.00
CA ILE A 3 13.21 -0.24 -2.63
C ILE A 3 11.89 -0.51 -1.91
N HIS A 4 11.72 0.14 -0.76
CA HIS A 4 10.50 0.08 0.04
C HIS A 4 9.57 1.27 -0.26
N PRO A 5 8.23 1.13 -0.22
CA PRO A 5 7.35 2.30 -0.40
C PRO A 5 7.57 3.41 0.64
N PHE A 6 8.08 3.06 1.83
CA PHE A 6 8.40 4.01 2.90
C PHE A 6 9.85 4.51 2.88
N ASP A 7 10.64 4.20 1.82
CA ASP A 7 11.92 4.85 1.53
C ASP A 7 11.67 6.27 0.97
N PHE A 8 11.18 7.19 1.78
CA PHE A 8 10.80 8.52 1.30
C PHE A 8 11.98 9.33 0.75
N ASN A 9 13.20 9.04 1.21
CA ASN A 9 14.43 9.61 0.69
C ASN A 9 14.79 9.13 -0.74
N LYS A 10 14.14 8.07 -1.24
CA LYS A 10 14.32 7.53 -2.60
C LYS A 10 13.16 7.84 -3.55
N THR A 11 12.17 8.63 -3.11
CA THR A 11 10.99 8.97 -3.94
C THR A 11 11.36 9.64 -5.26
N ASP A 12 12.50 10.32 -5.32
CA ASP A 12 13.01 10.94 -6.53
C ASP A 12 13.80 10.01 -7.46
N THR A 13 14.08 8.78 -7.04
CA THR A 13 14.79 7.81 -7.88
C THR A 13 13.89 7.27 -9.00
N GLU A 14 14.49 6.96 -10.15
CA GLU A 14 13.77 6.40 -11.30
C GLU A 14 13.10 5.06 -10.98
N GLU A 15 13.72 4.24 -10.12
CA GLU A 15 13.15 2.95 -9.72
C GLU A 15 11.89 3.13 -8.87
N TYR A 16 11.91 4.02 -7.86
CA TYR A 16 10.72 4.31 -7.06
C TYR A 16 9.59 4.89 -7.93
N LYS A 17 9.93 5.87 -8.77
CA LYS A 17 8.98 6.49 -9.71
C LYS A 17 8.39 5.48 -10.67
N GLY A 18 9.21 4.57 -11.20
CA GLY A 18 8.78 3.50 -12.10
C GLY A 18 7.78 2.55 -11.45
N ILE A 19 8.03 2.12 -10.21
CA ILE A 19 7.10 1.25 -9.47
C ILE A 19 5.76 1.95 -9.23
N VAL A 20 5.78 3.21 -8.79
CA VAL A 20 4.56 4.00 -8.56
C VAL A 20 3.80 4.24 -9.86
N ALA A 21 4.50 4.59 -10.95
CA ALA A 21 3.88 4.81 -12.26
C ALA A 21 3.20 3.53 -12.76
N LEU A 22 3.90 2.41 -12.72
CA LEU A 22 3.36 1.11 -13.13
C LEU A 22 2.15 0.71 -12.29
N GLY A 23 2.20 0.86 -10.96
CA GLY A 23 1.08 0.51 -10.11
C GLY A 23 -0.14 1.40 -10.35
N LYS A 24 0.05 2.70 -10.64
CA LYS A 24 -1.04 3.59 -11.02
C LYS A 24 -1.65 3.21 -12.37
N GLU A 25 -0.83 2.91 -13.37
CA GLU A 25 -1.27 2.47 -14.70
C GLU A 25 -2.09 1.18 -14.61
N LEU A 26 -1.58 0.17 -13.89
CA LEU A 26 -2.31 -1.08 -13.66
C LEU A 26 -3.61 -0.88 -12.89
N MET A 27 -3.62 0.02 -11.90
CA MET A 27 -4.84 0.31 -11.15
C MET A 27 -5.90 1.01 -12.01
N GLU A 28 -5.48 1.88 -12.94
CA GLU A 28 -6.35 2.53 -13.91
C GLU A 28 -6.91 1.52 -14.94
N GLU A 29 -6.06 0.64 -15.47
CA GLU A 29 -6.45 -0.38 -16.46
C GLU A 29 -7.38 -1.44 -15.87
N LEU A 30 -7.05 -1.98 -14.69
CA LEU A 30 -7.76 -3.10 -14.07
C LEU A 30 -8.96 -2.66 -13.24
N GLY A 31 -8.95 -1.41 -12.77
CA GLY A 31 -9.83 -0.91 -11.73
C GLY A 31 -9.40 -1.37 -10.32
N ILE A 32 -9.74 -0.55 -9.32
CA ILE A 32 -9.28 -0.70 -7.93
C ILE A 32 -9.57 -2.07 -7.31
N GLN A 33 -10.72 -2.66 -7.62
CA GLN A 33 -11.12 -3.98 -7.09
C GLN A 33 -10.24 -5.11 -7.60
N ASN A 34 -9.85 -5.08 -8.88
CA ASN A 34 -8.97 -6.09 -9.46
C ASN A 34 -7.53 -5.85 -9.02
N PHE A 35 -7.09 -4.59 -8.97
CA PHE A 35 -5.78 -4.23 -8.46
C PHE A 35 -5.61 -4.62 -6.97
N ALA A 36 -6.65 -4.46 -6.15
CA ALA A 36 -6.64 -4.86 -4.74
C ALA A 36 -6.43 -6.37 -4.51
N ARG A 37 -6.57 -7.21 -5.55
CA ARG A 37 -6.20 -8.63 -5.44
C ARG A 37 -4.70 -8.81 -5.19
N PHE A 38 -3.86 -7.88 -5.61
CA PHE A 38 -2.42 -7.91 -5.36
C PHE A 38 -2.04 -7.80 -3.86
N ILE A 39 -2.95 -7.31 -3.01
CA ILE A 39 -2.76 -7.29 -1.54
C ILE A 39 -2.55 -8.72 -1.00
N MET A 40 -3.29 -9.68 -1.57
CA MET A 40 -3.32 -11.09 -1.16
C MET A 40 -2.25 -11.95 -1.85
N GLU A 41 -1.42 -11.36 -2.72
CA GLU A 41 -0.36 -12.12 -3.39
C GLU A 41 0.65 -12.68 -2.39
N TYR A 42 1.21 -13.84 -2.77
CA TYR A 42 2.23 -14.53 -1.97
C TYR A 42 3.51 -13.69 -1.83
N GLN A 43 3.83 -12.90 -2.85
CA GLN A 43 4.98 -12.01 -2.81
C GLN A 43 4.71 -10.83 -1.88
N TYR A 44 5.33 -10.86 -0.69
CA TYR A 44 5.18 -9.85 0.36
C TYR A 44 5.33 -8.42 -0.15
N ARG A 45 6.42 -8.13 -0.88
CA ARG A 45 6.71 -6.79 -1.41
C ARG A 45 5.65 -6.30 -2.39
N VAL A 46 5.10 -7.17 -3.24
CA VAL A 46 4.01 -6.82 -4.16
C VAL A 46 2.78 -6.37 -3.38
N GLY A 47 2.42 -7.11 -2.34
CA GLY A 47 1.27 -6.75 -1.53
C GLY A 47 1.47 -5.46 -0.72
N ILE A 48 2.68 -5.21 -0.21
CA ILE A 48 3.01 -3.95 0.48
C ILE A 48 2.93 -2.75 -0.47
N TRP A 49 3.55 -2.85 -1.66
CA TRP A 49 3.49 -1.80 -2.68
C TRP A 49 2.07 -1.55 -3.18
N SER A 50 1.32 -2.61 -3.46
CA SER A 50 -0.08 -2.48 -3.92
C SER A 50 -0.94 -1.80 -2.87
N SER A 51 -0.78 -2.18 -1.60
CA SER A 51 -1.52 -1.56 -0.48
C SER A 51 -1.19 -0.08 -0.32
N PHE A 52 0.09 0.28 -0.42
CA PHE A 52 0.53 1.67 -0.40
C PHE A 52 -0.10 2.47 -1.55
N ILE A 53 -0.04 1.94 -2.77
CA ILE A 53 -0.52 2.64 -3.97
C ILE A 53 -2.05 2.82 -3.92
N ILE A 54 -2.79 1.82 -3.49
CA ILE A 54 -4.25 1.88 -3.33
C ILE A 54 -4.63 3.00 -2.36
N LEU A 55 -4.00 3.08 -1.19
CA LEU A 55 -4.39 4.06 -0.17
C LEU A 55 -3.88 5.48 -0.49
N GLU A 56 -2.69 5.61 -1.06
CA GLU A 56 -2.11 6.93 -1.35
C GLU A 56 -2.72 7.57 -2.61
N TYR A 57 -2.92 6.77 -3.67
CA TYR A 57 -3.33 7.26 -4.99
C TYR A 57 -4.74 6.82 -5.41
N GLY A 58 -5.16 5.61 -5.04
CA GLY A 58 -6.49 5.09 -5.39
C GLY A 58 -7.61 5.69 -4.52
N ARG A 59 -7.31 5.93 -3.24
CA ARG A 59 -8.21 6.52 -2.25
C ARG A 59 -9.62 5.89 -2.29
N PRO A 60 -9.74 4.56 -2.09
CA PRO A 60 -11.03 3.87 -2.11
C PRO A 60 -12.01 4.49 -1.10
N ASP A 61 -13.31 4.28 -1.30
CA ASP A 61 -14.28 4.59 -0.24
C ASP A 61 -13.96 3.74 1.00
N ARG A 62 -14.06 4.35 2.19
CA ARG A 62 -13.67 3.71 3.45
C ARG A 62 -14.46 2.42 3.72
N ASN A 63 -15.69 2.34 3.22
CA ASN A 63 -16.61 1.21 3.38
C ASN A 63 -16.64 0.32 2.14
N GLU A 64 -15.80 0.59 1.12
CA GLU A 64 -15.74 -0.24 -0.08
C GLU A 64 -15.25 -1.64 0.28
N ILE A 65 -16.13 -2.63 0.14
CA ILE A 65 -15.82 -4.03 0.41
C ILE A 65 -14.88 -4.55 -0.67
N LEU A 66 -13.80 -5.21 -0.23
CA LEU A 66 -12.94 -5.98 -1.11
C LEU A 66 -13.68 -7.24 -1.55
N LYS A 67 -14.11 -7.29 -2.82
CA LYS A 67 -15.01 -8.34 -3.32
C LYS A 67 -14.49 -9.77 -3.11
N ILE A 68 -13.18 -9.97 -3.21
CA ILE A 68 -12.56 -11.30 -3.04
C ILE A 68 -12.53 -11.77 -1.59
N SER A 69 -12.47 -10.83 -0.63
CA SER A 69 -12.59 -11.13 0.81
C SER A 69 -14.05 -11.34 1.21
N GLY A 70 -14.96 -10.51 0.67
CA GLY A 70 -16.40 -10.59 0.92
C GLY A 70 -16.84 -9.99 2.26
N THR A 71 -15.90 -9.70 3.17
CA THR A 71 -16.20 -9.15 4.51
C THR A 71 -15.33 -7.95 4.88
N GLU A 72 -14.08 -7.91 4.42
CA GLU A 72 -13.18 -6.78 4.72
C GLU A 72 -13.32 -5.65 3.70
N THR A 73 -13.11 -4.42 4.17
CA THR A 73 -12.97 -3.27 3.28
C THR A 73 -11.58 -3.26 2.63
N ILE A 74 -11.46 -2.64 1.46
CA ILE A 74 -10.15 -2.42 0.81
C ILE A 74 -9.21 -1.71 1.79
N LEU A 75 -9.71 -0.71 2.51
CA LEU A 75 -8.94 0.00 3.53
C LEU A 75 -8.39 -0.94 4.61
N ALA A 76 -9.24 -1.78 5.20
CA ALA A 76 -8.84 -2.70 6.25
C ALA A 76 -7.81 -3.72 5.75
N SER A 77 -8.03 -4.30 4.56
CA SER A 77 -7.10 -5.27 3.98
C SER A 77 -5.74 -4.63 3.65
N CYS A 78 -5.70 -3.40 3.12
CA CYS A 78 -4.46 -2.67 2.86
C CYS A 78 -3.70 -2.34 4.16
N LEU A 79 -4.39 -1.82 5.18
CA LEU A 79 -3.77 -1.51 6.47
C LEU A 79 -3.25 -2.77 7.14
N GLY A 80 -4.05 -3.84 7.18
CA GLY A 80 -3.64 -5.12 7.73
C GLY A 80 -2.42 -5.71 7.02
N LYS A 81 -2.29 -5.54 5.70
CA LYS A 81 -1.09 -5.94 4.95
C LYS A 81 0.13 -5.10 5.33
N ILE A 82 -0.03 -3.79 5.44
CA ILE A 82 1.06 -2.87 5.79
C ILE A 82 1.50 -3.08 7.23
N GLU A 83 0.59 -3.31 8.17
CA GLU A 83 0.90 -3.49 9.59
C GLU A 83 1.59 -4.83 9.92
N GLN A 84 1.62 -5.78 8.97
CA GLN A 84 2.38 -7.02 9.15
C GLN A 84 3.86 -6.75 9.43
N ASN A 85 4.43 -7.63 10.25
CA ASN A 85 5.87 -7.66 10.49
C ASN A 85 6.61 -7.81 9.16
N GLU A 86 7.72 -7.09 9.05
CA GLU A 86 8.60 -7.16 7.90
C GLU A 86 9.32 -8.50 7.88
N ILE A 87 9.51 -9.08 6.68
CA ILE A 87 10.26 -10.34 6.52
C ILE A 87 11.71 -10.15 6.96
N ASP A 88 12.28 -9.00 6.62
CA ASP A 88 13.63 -8.60 6.98
C ASP A 88 13.57 -7.34 7.85
N GLU A 89 14.55 -7.20 8.75
CA GLU A 89 14.66 -6.00 9.58
C GLU A 89 14.87 -4.77 8.69
N LEU A 90 13.95 -3.81 8.80
CA LEU A 90 14.05 -2.54 8.10
C LEU A 90 14.89 -1.54 8.90
N PRO A 91 15.63 -0.65 8.23
CA PRO A 91 16.19 0.53 8.87
C PRO A 91 15.14 1.32 9.66
N ASN A 92 15.53 1.82 10.84
CA ASN A 92 14.65 2.59 11.73
C ASN A 92 13.95 3.76 11.01
N GLU A 93 14.63 4.42 10.08
CA GLU A 93 14.05 5.50 9.27
C GLU A 93 12.81 5.03 8.49
N ILE A 94 12.87 3.87 7.85
CA ILE A 94 11.75 3.31 7.08
C ILE A 94 10.61 2.91 8.03
N ILE A 95 10.93 2.37 9.19
CA ILE A 95 9.94 2.01 10.22
C ILE A 95 9.19 3.26 10.72
N GLU A 96 9.90 4.35 10.99
CA GLU A 96 9.26 5.60 11.42
C GLU A 96 8.47 6.26 10.28
N ASN A 97 8.96 6.22 9.05
CA ASN A 97 8.22 6.67 7.87
C ASN A 97 6.91 5.89 7.69
N LYS A 98 6.95 4.57 7.83
CA LYS A 98 5.78 3.69 7.81
C LYS A 98 4.76 4.08 8.88
N LYS A 99 5.20 4.25 10.13
CA LYS A 99 4.32 4.67 11.25
C LYS A 99 3.69 6.05 10.99
N SER A 100 4.48 7.01 10.53
CA SER A 100 4.02 8.35 10.18
C SER A 100 2.96 8.29 9.07
N TRP A 101 3.22 7.49 8.04
CA TRP A 101 2.29 7.29 6.93
C TRP A 101 0.98 6.63 7.37
N ILE A 102 1.02 5.58 8.21
CA ILE A 102 -0.18 4.93 8.74
C ILE A 102 -1.05 5.95 9.52
N ARG A 103 -0.43 6.80 10.35
CA ARG A 103 -1.16 7.86 11.08
C ARG A 103 -1.84 8.86 10.13
N LYS A 104 -1.14 9.27 9.07
CA LYS A 104 -1.69 10.15 8.01
C LYS A 104 -2.91 9.49 7.38
N ILE A 105 -2.80 8.24 6.94
CA ILE A 105 -3.91 7.51 6.31
C ILE A 105 -5.09 7.39 7.25
N ASN A 106 -4.87 6.99 8.50
CA ASN A 106 -5.95 6.86 9.47
C ASN A 106 -6.67 8.20 9.73
N THR A 107 -5.93 9.31 9.73
CA THR A 107 -6.51 10.65 9.83
C THR A 107 -7.34 11.00 8.59
N CYS A 108 -6.84 10.71 7.39
CA CYS A 108 -7.57 10.95 6.15
C CYS A 108 -8.90 10.18 6.09
N TYR A 109 -8.93 8.97 6.65
CA TYR A 109 -10.11 8.10 6.65
C TYR A 109 -11.02 8.26 7.87
N ASN A 110 -10.65 9.13 8.83
CA ASN A 110 -11.31 9.28 10.13
C ASN A 110 -11.46 7.94 10.87
N THR A 111 -10.41 7.13 10.86
CA THR A 111 -10.34 5.85 11.58
C THR A 111 -9.63 5.96 12.95
N VAL A 112 -9.36 7.19 13.40
CA VAL A 112 -8.76 7.54 14.70
C VAL A 112 -9.79 8.16 15.62
#